data_AF-A0A958M9F3-F1
#
_entry.id   AF-A0A958M9F3-F1
#
_cell.length_a   1.000
_cell.length_b   1.000
_cell.length_c   1.000
_cell.angle_alpha   90.00
_cell.angle_beta   90.00
_cell.angle_gamma   90.00
#
_symmetry.space_group_name_H-M   'P 1'
#
loop_
_entity.id
_entity.type
_entity.pdbx_description
1 polymer ?
#
loop_
_entity_poly.entity_id
_entity_poly.type
_entity_poly.pdbx_seq_one_letter_code
_entity_poly.pdbx_strand_id
1 'polypeptide(L)'
;LADLPQYLGSEAFRQFYEQSPQETEAPGTGQTTPTTSGQTALRIRSSWDREAVSLKLKNAGFGRGKRKAADRILEYIEQHRVIALQDMRTNGIPASVKLAQAILESNAGHSKLAKATKNHFGIKAPAGRTARQKIRAREYKALNDDEFVYQSPAIGAYNFYDDNRYDRFEVYNTVGDSYERHNRLLKRDCRPGTKGCYSWIWETYRVGHDYDITPMAHIYERSSHIAPEEFFNGRTTVPYYAAAAAGLKMSGYATSATYHKKLFYLIETYELWRFDLDLIKALNGNG
;
A
#
# COMPACT_ATOMS: atom_id res chain seq x y z
N LEU A 1 5.65 -16.34 2.95
CA LEU A 1 6.60 -15.23 2.70
C LEU A 1 7.93 -15.41 3.46
N ALA A 2 8.27 -16.62 3.92
CA ALA A 2 9.49 -16.86 4.72
C ALA A 2 10.76 -17.02 3.87
N ASP A 3 10.65 -17.43 2.60
CA ASP A 3 11.76 -17.48 1.65
C ASP A 3 11.53 -16.46 0.53
N LEU A 4 12.02 -15.24 0.74
CA LEU A 4 12.16 -14.25 -0.32
C LEU A 4 13.40 -14.64 -1.15
N PRO A 5 13.26 -14.91 -2.47
CA PRO A 5 14.42 -15.11 -3.33
C PRO A 5 15.37 -13.92 -3.21
N GLN A 6 16.67 -14.21 -3.22
CA GLN A 6 17.72 -13.21 -3.30
C GLN A 6 17.41 -12.27 -4.48
N TYR A 7 17.47 -10.97 -4.20
CA TYR A 7 17.23 -9.87 -5.13
C TYR A 7 17.87 -10.16 -6.50
N LEU A 8 17.05 -10.47 -7.51
CA LEU A 8 17.47 -10.45 -8.91
C LEU A 8 17.46 -8.98 -9.33
N GLY A 9 18.66 -8.41 -9.37
CA GLY A 9 18.91 -6.99 -9.46
C GLY A 9 18.37 -6.30 -10.71
N SER A 10 18.28 -4.99 -10.53
CA SER A 10 17.84 -3.93 -11.43
C SER A 10 18.67 -3.71 -12.71
N GLU A 11 19.24 -4.75 -13.33
CA GLU A 11 19.80 -4.63 -14.70
C GLU A 11 18.72 -4.83 -15.77
N ALA A 12 17.81 -5.79 -15.56
CA ALA A 12 16.66 -5.99 -16.44
C ALA A 12 15.73 -4.76 -16.46
N PHE A 13 15.70 -3.97 -15.37
CA PHE A 13 14.92 -2.73 -15.25
C PHE A 13 15.44 -1.60 -16.17
N ARG A 14 16.77 -1.38 -16.21
CA ARG A 14 17.37 -0.38 -17.12
C ARG A 14 17.31 -0.84 -18.56
N GLN A 15 17.64 -2.10 -18.85
CA GLN A 15 17.60 -2.62 -20.21
C GLN A 15 16.18 -2.65 -20.79
N PHE A 16 15.16 -3.02 -20.01
CA PHE A 16 13.77 -3.00 -20.49
C PHE A 16 13.26 -1.56 -20.73
N TYR A 17 13.60 -0.60 -19.87
CA TYR A 17 13.15 0.79 -20.03
C TYR A 17 13.90 1.55 -21.13
N GLU A 18 15.18 1.26 -21.35
CA GLU A 18 16.00 1.89 -22.41
C GLU A 18 15.84 1.22 -23.79
N GLN A 19 15.42 -0.05 -23.86
CA GLN A 19 15.26 -0.81 -25.12
C GLN A 19 13.80 -0.97 -25.57
N SER A 20 12.82 -0.43 -24.83
CA SER A 20 11.42 -0.45 -25.28
C SER A 20 11.23 0.43 -26.51
N PRO A 21 10.78 -0.11 -27.66
CA PRO A 21 10.49 0.68 -28.85
C PRO A 21 9.40 1.71 -28.55
N GLN A 22 9.59 2.96 -28.97
CA GLN A 22 8.47 3.89 -29.12
C GLN A 22 7.66 3.46 -30.34
N GLU A 23 6.70 2.57 -30.14
CA GLU A 23 5.86 2.10 -31.24
C GLU A 23 4.51 2.80 -31.32
N THR A 24 4.20 3.07 -32.58
CA THR A 24 3.18 3.93 -33.16
C THR A 24 1.76 3.42 -32.95
N GLU A 25 0.83 4.37 -33.01
CA GLU A 25 -0.61 4.21 -32.80
C GLU A 25 -1.21 3.02 -33.57
N ALA A 26 -2.00 2.20 -32.87
CA ALA A 26 -2.94 1.25 -33.45
C ALA A 26 -4.39 1.65 -33.10
N PRO A 27 -5.37 1.40 -33.99
CA PRO A 27 -6.68 2.02 -33.92
C PRO A 27 -7.60 1.34 -32.89
N GLY A 28 -8.38 2.17 -32.20
CA GLY A 28 -9.23 1.78 -31.10
C GLY A 28 -10.45 0.93 -31.48
N THR A 29 -10.91 0.14 -30.52
CA THR A 29 -12.29 -0.33 -30.45
C THR A 29 -12.88 0.16 -29.14
N GLY A 30 -13.75 1.16 -29.25
CA GLY A 30 -14.42 1.78 -28.11
C GLY A 30 -15.63 0.96 -27.67
N GLN A 31 -15.79 0.81 -26.36
CA GLN A 31 -17.10 0.66 -25.75
C GLN A 31 -17.30 1.85 -24.81
N THR A 32 -18.38 2.59 -25.07
CA THR A 32 -18.77 3.78 -24.31
C THR A 32 -20.04 3.46 -23.52
N THR A 33 -20.05 3.87 -22.25
CA THR A 33 -21.27 4.03 -21.45
C THR A 33 -21.46 5.53 -21.19
N PRO A 34 -22.67 6.09 -21.37
CA PRO A 34 -22.89 7.53 -21.24
C PRO A 34 -23.21 7.90 -19.79
N THR A 35 -22.53 8.92 -19.26
CA THR A 35 -23.03 9.68 -18.11
C THR A 35 -22.80 11.18 -18.30
N THR A 36 -23.84 11.92 -17.99
CA THR A 36 -24.10 13.35 -18.20
C THR A 36 -23.16 14.31 -17.45
N SER A 37 -22.94 15.46 -18.10
CA SER A 37 -22.43 16.76 -17.62
C SER A 37 -20.97 16.90 -17.16
N GLY A 38 -20.15 17.50 -18.04
CA GLY A 38 -19.39 18.71 -17.68
C GLY A 38 -17.97 18.57 -17.13
N GLN A 39 -17.40 17.37 -17.01
CA GLN A 39 -15.97 17.18 -16.78
C GLN A 39 -15.47 16.13 -17.77
N THR A 40 -14.52 16.49 -18.63
CA THR A 40 -13.83 15.51 -19.48
C THR A 40 -13.21 14.46 -18.58
N ALA A 41 -13.76 13.24 -18.57
CA ALA A 41 -13.26 12.16 -17.73
C ALA A 41 -11.80 11.87 -18.10
N LEU A 42 -10.89 11.94 -17.12
CA LEU A 42 -9.47 11.64 -17.28
C LEU A 42 -9.32 10.21 -17.84
N ARG A 43 -8.89 10.08 -19.10
CA ARG A 43 -8.60 8.78 -19.71
C ARG A 43 -7.19 8.33 -19.35
N ILE A 44 -7.09 7.37 -18.44
CA ILE A 44 -5.81 6.74 -18.07
C ILE A 44 -5.63 5.50 -18.95
N ARG A 45 -4.65 5.52 -19.86
CA ARG A 45 -4.22 4.31 -20.56
C ARG A 45 -3.33 3.53 -19.61
N SER A 46 -3.74 2.34 -19.18
CA SER A 46 -2.93 1.54 -18.28
C SER A 46 -1.90 0.72 -19.06
N SER A 47 -0.63 0.85 -18.69
CA SER A 47 0.46 -0.01 -19.15
C SER A 47 0.60 -1.29 -18.33
N TRP A 48 -0.18 -1.45 -17.26
CA TRP A 48 -0.22 -2.66 -16.46
C TRP A 48 -1.15 -3.70 -17.10
N ASP A 49 -0.61 -4.89 -17.34
CA ASP A 49 -1.31 -6.02 -17.94
C ASP A 49 -1.24 -7.24 -17.01
N ARG A 50 -2.40 -7.68 -16.53
CA ARG A 50 -2.56 -8.83 -15.64
C ARG A 50 -2.00 -10.12 -16.26
N GLU A 51 -2.28 -10.39 -17.53
CA GLU A 51 -1.89 -11.63 -18.19
C GLU A 51 -0.39 -11.64 -18.47
N ALA A 52 0.18 -10.50 -18.83
CA ALA A 52 1.64 -10.35 -18.96
C ALA A 52 2.34 -10.60 -17.61
N VAL A 53 1.85 -10.01 -16.52
CA VAL A 53 2.40 -10.24 -15.17
C VAL A 53 2.20 -11.71 -14.76
N SER A 54 1.03 -12.30 -15.01
CA SER A 54 0.75 -13.72 -14.72
C SER A 54 1.72 -14.65 -15.45
N LEU A 55 1.97 -14.40 -16.74
CA LEU A 55 2.91 -15.15 -17.55
C LEU A 55 4.34 -15.02 -17.02
N LYS A 56 4.79 -13.81 -16.66
CA LYS A 56 6.08 -13.57 -16.01
C LYS A 56 6.24 -14.41 -14.73
N LEU A 57 5.22 -14.43 -13.87
CA LEU A 57 5.25 -15.20 -12.62
C LEU A 57 5.24 -16.71 -12.84
N LYS A 58 4.56 -17.19 -13.89
CA LYS A 58 4.61 -18.60 -14.31
C LYS A 58 6.02 -18.97 -14.78
N ASN A 59 6.64 -18.12 -15.59
CA ASN A 59 7.99 -18.34 -16.13
C ASN A 59 9.09 -18.25 -15.06
N ALA A 60 8.85 -17.52 -13.96
CA ALA A 60 9.75 -17.44 -12.80
C ALA A 60 9.83 -18.74 -11.96
N GLY A 61 9.28 -19.86 -12.43
CA GLY A 61 9.39 -21.16 -11.75
C GLY A 61 8.58 -21.28 -10.46
N PHE A 62 7.53 -20.47 -10.29
CA PHE A 62 6.72 -20.50 -9.08
C PHE A 62 6.05 -21.87 -8.90
N GLY A 63 6.28 -22.54 -7.77
CA GLY A 63 5.57 -23.76 -7.40
C GLY A 63 4.06 -23.53 -7.24
N ARG A 64 3.26 -24.62 -7.24
CA ARG A 64 1.78 -24.57 -7.22
C ARG A 64 1.21 -23.63 -6.14
N GLY A 65 1.75 -23.67 -4.92
CA GLY A 65 1.32 -22.80 -3.82
C GLY A 65 1.61 -21.32 -4.06
N LYS A 66 2.80 -20.99 -4.60
CA LYS A 66 3.17 -19.62 -4.95
C LYS A 66 2.30 -19.06 -6.08
N ARG A 67 1.98 -19.89 -7.08
CA ARG A 67 1.04 -19.50 -8.16
C ARG A 67 -0.35 -19.19 -7.62
N LYS A 68 -0.91 -20.05 -6.77
CA LYS A 68 -2.22 -19.80 -6.14
C LYS A 68 -2.23 -18.51 -5.30
N ALA A 69 -1.12 -18.20 -4.62
CA ALA A 69 -1.00 -16.94 -3.90
C ALA A 69 -0.92 -15.74 -4.85
N ALA A 70 -0.17 -15.87 -5.96
CA ALA A 70 -0.09 -14.84 -7.00
C ALA A 70 -1.43 -14.57 -7.67
N ASP A 71 -2.21 -15.61 -7.99
CA ASP A 71 -3.53 -15.46 -8.61
C ASP A 71 -4.47 -14.64 -7.72
N ARG A 72 -4.47 -14.88 -6.41
CA ARG A 72 -5.24 -14.08 -5.44
C ARG A 72 -4.79 -12.63 -5.40
N ILE A 73 -3.49 -12.38 -5.46
CA ILE A 73 -2.95 -11.02 -5.46
C ILE A 73 -3.34 -10.30 -6.75
N LEU A 74 -3.22 -10.95 -7.92
CA LEU A 74 -3.66 -10.41 -9.20
C LEU A 74 -5.17 -10.10 -9.23
N GLU A 75 -6.00 -10.98 -8.66
CA GLU A 75 -7.43 -10.73 -8.47
C GLU A 75 -7.69 -9.51 -7.59
N TYR A 76 -7.01 -9.38 -6.47
CA TYR A 76 -7.13 -8.21 -5.60
C TYR A 76 -6.72 -6.92 -6.31
N ILE A 77 -5.63 -6.94 -7.07
CA ILE A 77 -5.16 -5.78 -7.85
C ILE A 77 -6.22 -5.35 -8.85
N GLU A 78 -6.78 -6.29 -9.63
CA GLU A 78 -7.85 -5.98 -10.59
C GLU A 78 -9.07 -5.36 -9.92
N GLN A 79 -9.51 -5.93 -8.79
CA GLN A 79 -10.70 -5.47 -8.08
C GLN A 79 -10.52 -4.07 -7.47
N HIS A 80 -9.31 -3.70 -7.05
CA HIS A 80 -9.07 -2.50 -6.25
C HIS A 80 -8.19 -1.43 -6.90
N ARG A 81 -7.60 -1.69 -8.08
CA ARG A 81 -6.72 -0.71 -8.77
C ARG A 81 -7.41 0.62 -9.06
N VAL A 82 -8.70 0.62 -9.41
CA VAL A 82 -9.46 1.84 -9.68
C VAL A 82 -9.61 2.70 -8.43
N ILE A 83 -9.90 2.08 -7.28
CA ILE A 83 -9.99 2.77 -5.99
C ILE A 83 -8.61 3.33 -5.62
N ALA A 84 -7.54 2.56 -5.79
CA ALA A 84 -6.18 3.01 -5.48
C ALA A 84 -5.72 4.18 -6.38
N LEU A 85 -6.05 4.16 -7.67
CA LEU A 85 -5.77 5.25 -8.60
C LEU A 85 -6.56 6.51 -8.27
N GLN A 86 -7.84 6.37 -7.90
CA GLN A 86 -8.66 7.49 -7.46
C GLN A 86 -8.10 8.10 -6.17
N ASP A 87 -7.74 7.26 -5.20
CA ASP A 87 -7.06 7.68 -3.97
C ASP A 87 -5.76 8.43 -4.27
N MET A 88 -4.91 7.91 -5.17
CA MET A 88 -3.68 8.59 -5.55
C MET A 88 -3.96 9.97 -6.16
N ARG A 89 -4.94 10.05 -7.07
CA ARG A 89 -5.33 11.32 -7.71
C ARG A 89 -5.80 12.37 -6.70
N THR A 90 -6.61 11.98 -5.71
CA THR A 90 -7.19 12.94 -4.75
C THR A 90 -6.29 13.21 -3.56
N ASN A 91 -5.48 12.23 -3.15
CA ASN A 91 -4.74 12.29 -1.90
C ASN A 91 -3.21 12.38 -2.06
N GLY A 92 -2.66 12.05 -3.23
CA GLY A 92 -1.23 12.13 -3.52
C GLY A 92 -0.39 10.98 -2.95
N ILE A 93 -1.01 9.93 -2.39
CA ILE A 93 -0.32 8.71 -1.96
C ILE A 93 -0.24 7.76 -3.17
N PRO A 94 0.94 7.24 -3.55
CA PRO A 94 1.05 6.37 -4.72
C PRO A 94 0.13 5.14 -4.64
N ALA A 95 -0.56 4.84 -5.73
CA ALA A 95 -1.45 3.68 -5.84
C ALA A 95 -0.68 2.37 -5.65
N SER A 96 0.58 2.30 -6.12
CA SER A 96 1.45 1.14 -5.89
C SER A 96 1.68 0.83 -4.42
N VAL A 97 2.02 1.85 -3.63
CA VAL A 97 2.23 1.74 -2.18
C VAL A 97 0.93 1.36 -1.49
N LYS A 98 -0.18 2.02 -1.84
CA LYS A 98 -1.49 1.73 -1.26
C LYS A 98 -1.94 0.29 -1.50
N LEU A 99 -1.83 -0.20 -2.74
CA LEU A 99 -2.17 -1.59 -3.09
C LEU A 99 -1.26 -2.57 -2.38
N ALA A 100 0.06 -2.33 -2.34
CA ALA A 100 1.00 -3.23 -1.67
C ALA A 100 0.72 -3.35 -0.17
N GLN A 101 0.41 -2.24 0.51
CA GLN A 101 0.00 -2.26 1.91
C GLN A 101 -1.31 -3.05 2.08
N ALA A 102 -2.33 -2.74 1.28
CA ALA A 102 -3.62 -3.40 1.39
C ALA A 102 -3.51 -4.92 1.14
N ILE A 103 -2.74 -5.35 0.15
CA ILE A 103 -2.45 -6.77 -0.13
C ILE A 103 -1.77 -7.43 1.07
N LEU A 104 -0.74 -6.79 1.63
CA LEU A 104 0.04 -7.34 2.72
C LEU A 104 -0.78 -7.48 4.01
N GLU A 105 -1.48 -6.42 4.41
CA GLU A 105 -2.23 -6.35 5.67
C GLU A 105 -3.51 -7.20 5.65
N SER A 106 -4.14 -7.34 4.49
CA SER A 106 -5.40 -8.10 4.34
C SER A 106 -5.23 -9.53 3.84
N ASN A 107 -3.99 -9.97 3.56
CA ASN A 107 -3.73 -11.21 2.82
C ASN A 107 -4.52 -11.24 1.51
N ALA A 108 -4.40 -10.17 0.72
CA ALA A 108 -5.17 -9.93 -0.51
C ALA A 108 -6.69 -10.11 -0.27
N GLY A 109 -7.23 -9.50 0.79
CA GLY A 109 -8.65 -9.54 1.16
C GLY A 109 -9.11 -10.84 1.82
N HIS A 110 -8.24 -11.85 1.95
CA HIS A 110 -8.64 -13.16 2.47
C HIS A 110 -8.43 -13.34 3.99
N SER A 111 -7.88 -12.36 4.70
CA SER A 111 -7.77 -12.44 6.16
C SER A 111 -9.15 -12.48 6.81
N LYS A 112 -9.26 -13.13 7.98
CA LYS A 112 -10.53 -13.19 8.72
C LYS A 112 -11.04 -11.80 9.07
N LEU A 113 -10.14 -10.89 9.47
CA LEU A 113 -10.47 -9.50 9.76
C LEU A 113 -11.02 -8.79 8.52
N ALA A 114 -10.30 -8.83 7.39
CA ALA A 114 -10.72 -8.16 6.16
C ALA A 114 -12.11 -8.62 5.69
N LYS A 115 -12.38 -9.93 5.73
CA LYS A 115 -13.69 -10.48 5.37
C LYS A 115 -14.81 -10.06 6.32
N ALA A 116 -14.54 -9.98 7.62
CA ALA A 116 -15.53 -9.66 8.63
C ALA A 116 -15.86 -8.15 8.67
N THR A 117 -14.87 -7.30 8.43
CA THR A 117 -14.98 -5.86 8.73
C THR A 117 -14.69 -4.94 7.54
N LYS A 118 -14.27 -5.49 6.40
CA LYS A 118 -13.76 -4.75 5.23
C LYS A 118 -12.55 -3.88 5.55
N ASN A 119 -11.89 -4.12 6.69
CA ASN A 119 -10.66 -3.43 7.09
C ASN A 119 -9.45 -4.06 6.40
N HIS A 120 -9.00 -3.44 5.32
CA HIS A 120 -7.89 -3.96 4.51
C HIS A 120 -6.50 -3.48 4.95
N PHE A 121 -6.42 -2.63 5.99
CA PHE A 121 -5.18 -2.01 6.47
C PHE A 121 -4.89 -2.28 7.96
N GLY A 122 -5.67 -3.15 8.60
CA GLY A 122 -5.47 -3.51 10.01
C GLY A 122 -5.62 -2.32 10.99
N ILE A 123 -6.43 -1.31 10.65
CA ILE A 123 -6.54 -0.11 11.50
C ILE A 123 -7.28 -0.47 12.79
N LYS A 124 -6.58 -0.35 13.93
CA LYS A 124 -7.14 -0.58 15.27
C LYS A 124 -8.08 0.55 15.67
N ALA A 125 -9.16 0.20 16.37
CA ALA A 125 -10.00 1.13 17.13
C ALA A 125 -9.44 1.19 18.56
N PRO A 126 -8.79 2.28 19.00
CA PRO A 126 -8.21 2.35 20.34
C PRO A 126 -9.27 2.37 21.44
N ALA A 127 -8.93 1.79 22.60
CA ALA A 127 -9.80 1.82 23.78
C ALA A 127 -10.11 3.26 24.23
N GLY A 128 -11.39 3.56 24.42
CA GLY A 128 -11.87 4.77 25.07
C GLY A 128 -11.63 4.74 26.59
N ARG A 129 -12.10 5.78 27.29
CA ARG A 129 -11.87 5.92 28.75
C ARG A 129 -12.41 4.72 29.53
N THR A 130 -13.65 4.32 29.28
CA THR A 130 -14.33 3.22 29.97
C THR A 130 -13.64 1.88 29.69
N ALA A 131 -13.36 1.58 28.42
CA ALA A 131 -12.61 0.37 28.05
C ALA A 131 -11.23 0.30 28.74
N ARG A 132 -10.51 1.43 28.84
CA ARG A 132 -9.20 1.47 29.53
C ARG A 132 -9.30 1.15 31.02
N GLN A 133 -10.36 1.61 31.69
CA GLN A 133 -10.60 1.28 33.11
C GLN A 133 -10.81 -0.22 33.28
N LYS A 134 -11.68 -0.82 32.46
CA LYS A 134 -11.94 -2.27 32.45
C LYS A 134 -10.69 -3.10 32.13
N ILE A 135 -9.90 -2.67 31.14
CA ILE A 135 -8.62 -3.34 30.79
C ILE A 135 -7.65 -3.33 31.98
N ARG A 136 -7.52 -2.20 32.69
CA ARG A 136 -6.66 -2.10 33.90
C ARG A 136 -7.16 -2.98 35.04
N ALA A 137 -8.48 -3.09 35.20
CA ALA A 137 -9.13 -3.98 36.17
C ALA A 137 -9.13 -5.47 35.74
N ARG A 138 -8.62 -5.79 34.53
CA ARG A 138 -8.65 -7.14 33.92
C ARG A 138 -10.07 -7.68 33.68
N GLU A 139 -11.06 -6.80 33.53
CA GLU A 139 -12.47 -7.12 33.29
C GLU A 139 -12.77 -7.32 31.80
N TYR A 140 -12.00 -8.16 31.10
CA TYR A 140 -12.08 -8.27 29.64
C TYR A 140 -13.44 -8.73 29.10
N LYS A 141 -14.17 -9.53 29.89
CA LYS A 141 -15.51 -10.02 29.52
C LYS A 141 -16.57 -8.91 29.54
N ALA A 142 -16.30 -7.79 30.21
CA ALA A 142 -17.22 -6.67 30.32
C ALA A 142 -16.99 -5.60 29.23
N LEU A 143 -16.03 -5.80 28.32
CA LEU A 143 -15.73 -4.85 27.25
C LEU A 143 -16.75 -4.91 26.13
N ASN A 144 -17.28 -3.74 25.76
CA ASN A 144 -18.18 -3.58 24.62
C ASN A 144 -17.50 -2.83 23.47
N ASP A 145 -17.98 -3.04 22.24
CA ASP A 145 -17.36 -2.50 21.04
C ASP A 145 -17.56 -0.96 20.92
N ASP A 146 -18.65 -0.43 21.45
CA ASP A 146 -18.97 1.01 21.52
C ASP A 146 -18.03 1.79 22.47
N GLU A 147 -17.27 1.09 23.31
CA GLU A 147 -16.26 1.68 24.19
C GLU A 147 -14.91 1.94 23.49
N PHE A 148 -14.80 1.56 22.22
CA PHE A 148 -13.61 1.75 21.40
C PHE A 148 -13.84 2.85 20.36
N VAL A 149 -12.85 3.71 20.22
CA VAL A 149 -12.94 4.91 19.39
C VAL A 149 -12.56 4.55 17.96
N TYR A 150 -13.43 4.85 17.02
CA TYR A 150 -13.18 4.74 15.58
C TYR A 150 -13.45 6.08 14.92
N GLN A 151 -12.89 6.31 13.72
CA GLN A 151 -13.05 7.56 13.00
C GLN A 151 -13.74 7.31 11.65
N SER A 152 -14.66 8.20 11.28
CA SER A 152 -15.27 8.19 9.94
C SER A 152 -14.18 8.03 8.86
N PRO A 153 -14.38 7.20 7.83
CA PRO A 153 -15.63 6.49 7.46
C PRO A 153 -15.91 5.16 8.19
N ALA A 154 -15.15 4.81 9.23
CA ALA A 154 -15.50 3.64 10.04
C ALA A 154 -16.89 3.79 10.68
N ILE A 155 -17.63 2.69 10.74
CA ILE A 155 -19.00 2.61 11.25
C ILE A 155 -19.10 1.84 12.57
N GLY A 156 -17.97 1.37 13.10
CA GLY A 156 -17.94 0.55 14.30
C GLY A 156 -16.55 0.02 14.62
N ALA A 157 -16.52 -0.79 15.66
CA ALA A 157 -15.37 -1.55 16.11
C ALA A 157 -15.74 -3.04 16.16
N TYR A 158 -14.76 -3.92 16.01
CA TYR A 158 -14.97 -5.37 16.02
C TYR A 158 -13.86 -6.06 16.80
N ASN A 159 -14.22 -6.99 17.69
CA ASN A 159 -13.24 -7.80 18.42
C ASN A 159 -12.53 -8.76 17.47
N PHE A 160 -11.21 -8.61 17.41
CA PHE A 160 -10.37 -9.55 16.71
C PHE A 160 -9.05 -9.70 17.47
N TYR A 161 -8.65 -10.95 17.68
CA TYR A 161 -7.40 -11.26 18.37
C TYR A 161 -6.21 -10.89 17.49
N ASP A 162 -5.35 -10.01 18.01
CA ASP A 162 -4.07 -9.63 17.40
C ASP A 162 -2.95 -9.68 18.44
N ASP A 163 -2.71 -8.58 19.16
CA ASP A 163 -1.75 -8.55 20.27
C ASP A 163 -2.43 -8.99 21.57
N ASN A 164 -3.67 -8.53 21.77
CA ASN A 164 -4.48 -8.83 22.94
C ASN A 164 -5.85 -9.38 22.56
N ARG A 165 -6.43 -10.22 23.44
CA ARG A 165 -7.81 -10.73 23.29
C ARG A 165 -8.89 -9.65 23.30
N TYR A 166 -8.54 -8.46 23.74
CA TYR A 166 -9.45 -7.31 23.79
C TYR A 166 -9.24 -6.32 22.65
N ASP A 167 -8.30 -6.56 21.73
CA ASP A 167 -8.06 -5.65 20.62
C ASP A 167 -9.32 -5.48 19.77
N ARG A 168 -9.55 -4.23 19.35
CA ARG A 168 -10.62 -3.86 18.44
C ARG A 168 -10.05 -3.26 17.17
N PHE A 169 -10.72 -3.55 16.07
CA PHE A 169 -10.40 -3.03 14.75
C PHE A 169 -11.59 -2.26 14.19
N GLU A 170 -11.29 -1.21 13.43
CA GLU A 170 -12.33 -0.43 12.76
C GLU A 170 -13.09 -1.30 11.74
N VAL A 171 -14.39 -1.03 11.60
CA VAL A 171 -15.33 -1.69 10.67
C VAL A 171 -15.81 -0.71 9.62
N TYR A 172 -15.96 -1.16 8.38
CA TYR A 172 -16.32 -0.31 7.25
C TYR A 172 -17.49 -0.85 6.41
N ASN A 173 -18.21 0.05 5.76
CA ASN A 173 -19.28 -0.30 4.81
C ASN A 173 -18.73 -0.89 3.51
N THR A 174 -17.62 -0.37 3.02
CA THR A 174 -16.96 -0.82 1.78
C THR A 174 -15.45 -0.95 1.98
N VAL A 175 -14.78 -1.64 1.05
CA VAL A 175 -13.31 -1.64 1.01
C VAL A 175 -12.78 -0.23 0.73
N GLY A 176 -13.46 0.54 -0.11
CA GLY A 176 -13.11 1.93 -0.42
C GLY A 176 -13.10 2.83 0.83
N ASP A 177 -14.01 2.61 1.77
CA ASP A 177 -14.01 3.35 3.05
C ASP A 177 -12.74 3.06 3.87
N SER A 178 -12.26 1.81 3.87
CA SER A 178 -11.00 1.47 4.54
C SER A 178 -9.78 2.14 3.86
N TYR A 179 -9.83 2.31 2.54
CA TYR A 179 -8.83 3.04 1.76
C TYR A 179 -8.81 4.52 2.14
N GLU A 180 -9.98 5.17 2.15
CA GLU A 180 -10.13 6.57 2.56
C GLU A 180 -9.69 6.79 4.01
N ARG A 181 -10.12 5.92 4.93
CA ARG A 181 -9.71 5.98 6.34
C ARG A 181 -8.20 5.89 6.51
N HIS A 182 -7.56 5.02 5.72
CA HIS A 182 -6.11 4.86 5.71
C HIS A 182 -5.40 6.10 5.14
N ASN A 183 -6.00 6.83 4.17
CA ASN A 183 -5.44 8.11 3.70
C ASN A 183 -5.36 9.13 4.83
N ARG A 184 -6.42 9.24 5.64
CA ARG A 184 -6.45 10.14 6.80
C ARG A 184 -5.37 9.82 7.82
N LEU A 185 -5.07 8.54 8.03
CA LEU A 185 -3.97 8.10 8.88
C LEU A 185 -2.60 8.51 8.31
N LEU A 186 -2.38 8.26 7.02
CA LEU A 186 -1.09 8.53 6.36
C LEU A 186 -0.82 10.01 6.09
N LYS A 187 -1.86 10.85 6.08
CA LYS A 187 -1.78 12.29 5.83
C LYS A 187 -1.97 13.14 7.08
N ARG A 188 -2.08 12.52 8.26
CA ARG A 188 -2.24 13.26 9.52
C ARG A 188 -1.04 14.20 9.72
N ASP A 189 -1.33 15.47 9.96
CA ASP A 189 -0.32 16.47 10.28
C ASP A 189 0.52 16.04 11.49
N CYS A 190 1.83 16.18 11.34
CA CYS A 190 2.79 15.72 12.32
C CYS A 190 4.16 16.35 12.06
N ARG A 191 5.08 16.18 13.02
CA ARG A 191 6.47 16.61 12.90
C ARG A 191 7.35 15.41 12.50
N PRO A 192 8.14 15.50 11.41
CA PRO A 192 9.09 14.46 11.03
C PRO A 192 10.06 14.11 12.16
N GLY A 193 10.54 12.86 12.17
CA GLY A 193 11.36 12.27 13.21
C GLY A 193 10.57 11.57 14.33
N THR A 194 9.24 11.44 14.18
CA THR A 194 8.38 10.82 15.20
C THR A 194 7.63 9.60 14.67
N LYS A 195 7.40 8.59 15.52
CA LYS A 195 6.57 7.43 15.16
C LYS A 195 5.14 7.87 14.88
N GLY A 196 4.52 7.28 13.86
CA GLY A 196 3.16 7.64 13.44
C GLY A 196 3.08 8.93 12.64
N CYS A 197 4.22 9.44 12.12
CA CYS A 197 4.29 10.61 11.26
C CYS A 197 4.65 10.23 9.83
N TYR A 198 3.66 10.17 8.94
CA TYR A 198 3.83 9.64 7.59
C TYR A 198 3.70 10.71 6.49
N SER A 199 3.12 11.88 6.79
CA SER A 199 2.76 12.88 5.77
C SER A 199 3.97 13.35 4.96
N TRP A 200 5.13 13.51 5.60
CA TRP A 200 6.38 13.93 4.98
C TRP A 200 6.83 13.03 3.82
N ILE A 201 6.46 11.74 3.85
CA ILE A 201 6.84 10.75 2.84
C ILE A 201 6.31 11.18 1.47
N TRP A 202 5.06 11.62 1.43
CA TRP A 202 4.32 11.92 0.19
C TRP A 202 4.69 13.30 -0.39
N GLU A 203 5.24 14.18 0.45
CA GLU A 203 5.78 15.48 0.03
C GLU A 203 7.20 15.34 -0.53
N THR A 204 7.97 14.40 0.02
CA THR A 204 9.40 14.19 -0.29
C THR A 204 9.60 13.28 -1.49
N TYR A 205 8.95 12.10 -1.51
CA TYR A 205 9.18 11.06 -2.50
C TYR A 205 8.12 11.09 -3.61
N ARG A 206 8.31 11.99 -4.56
CA ARG A 206 7.43 12.17 -5.72
C ARG A 206 7.59 11.02 -6.71
N VAL A 207 6.48 10.65 -7.33
CA VAL A 207 6.41 9.56 -8.31
C VAL A 207 7.33 9.82 -9.50
N GLY A 208 8.04 8.78 -9.95
CA GLY A 208 8.90 8.83 -11.13
C GLY A 208 10.36 9.23 -10.89
N HIS A 209 10.75 9.42 -9.63
CA HIS A 209 12.13 9.81 -9.27
C HIS A 209 12.82 8.76 -8.39
N ASP A 210 14.15 8.78 -8.41
CA ASP A 210 15.02 8.08 -7.47
C ASP A 210 15.43 9.02 -6.34
N TYR A 211 15.58 8.49 -5.13
CA TYR A 211 15.90 9.24 -3.92
C TYR A 211 16.99 8.56 -3.11
N ASP A 212 17.94 9.34 -2.62
CA ASP A 212 18.84 8.92 -1.54
C ASP A 212 18.09 8.97 -0.20
N ILE A 213 17.92 7.82 0.44
CA ILE A 213 17.21 7.70 1.72
C ILE A 213 18.09 8.02 2.93
N THR A 214 19.40 8.17 2.75
CA THR A 214 20.39 8.33 3.84
C THR A 214 20.03 9.47 4.80
N PRO A 215 19.67 10.68 4.33
CA PRO A 215 19.34 11.79 5.24
C PRO A 215 18.15 11.48 6.16
N MET A 216 17.09 10.90 5.61
CA MET A 216 15.90 10.55 6.38
C MET A 216 16.14 9.33 7.28
N ALA A 217 16.93 8.35 6.81
CA ALA A 217 17.32 7.19 7.59
C ALA A 217 18.02 7.61 8.89
N HIS A 218 18.99 8.53 8.83
CA HIS A 218 19.68 9.03 10.04
C HIS A 218 18.74 9.74 11.02
N ILE A 219 17.77 10.52 10.54
CA ILE A 219 16.78 11.17 11.42
C ILE A 219 15.98 10.13 12.23
N TYR A 220 15.64 9.01 11.59
CA TYR A 220 14.78 7.97 12.17
C TYR A 220 15.53 6.75 12.70
N GLU A 221 16.86 6.71 12.61
CA GLU A 221 17.70 5.56 12.94
C GLU A 221 17.41 5.03 14.36
N ARG A 222 17.35 5.93 15.35
CA ARG A 222 17.01 5.58 16.74
C ARG A 222 15.64 4.93 16.90
N SER A 223 14.68 5.30 16.06
CA SER A 223 13.28 4.84 16.16
C SER A 223 13.00 3.58 15.33
N SER A 224 13.76 3.40 14.24
CA SER A 224 13.60 2.32 13.29
C SER A 224 14.52 1.13 13.60
N HIS A 225 15.66 1.40 14.25
CA HIS A 225 16.74 0.45 14.53
C HIS A 225 17.33 -0.19 13.26
N ILE A 226 17.38 0.57 12.16
CA ILE A 226 17.91 0.12 10.87
C ILE A 226 18.82 1.23 10.34
N ALA A 227 20.07 0.89 10.05
CA ALA A 227 21.01 1.80 9.40
C ALA A 227 20.64 2.03 7.92
N PRO A 228 21.01 3.16 7.30
CA PRO A 228 20.65 3.48 5.91
C PRO A 228 20.92 2.33 4.92
N GLU A 229 22.06 1.67 5.04
CA GLU A 229 22.52 0.61 4.15
C GLU A 229 21.73 -0.70 4.34
N GLU A 230 21.10 -0.91 5.50
CA GLU A 230 20.41 -2.15 5.82
C GLU A 230 19.01 -2.25 5.19
N PHE A 231 18.42 -1.10 4.81
CA PHE A 231 17.09 -1.03 4.19
C PHE A 231 17.02 -1.82 2.87
N PHE A 232 18.01 -1.66 2.00
CA PHE A 232 18.03 -2.32 0.69
C PHE A 232 19.40 -2.92 0.36
N ASN A 233 20.01 -3.59 1.33
CA ASN A 233 21.23 -4.40 1.18
C ASN A 233 22.39 -3.62 0.53
N GLY A 234 22.67 -2.42 1.04
CA GLY A 234 23.74 -1.51 0.60
C GLY A 234 23.28 -0.44 -0.39
N ARG A 235 22.07 -0.53 -0.94
CA ARG A 235 21.55 0.49 -1.86
C ARG A 235 20.83 1.60 -1.09
N THR A 236 21.35 2.83 -1.18
CA THR A 236 20.76 4.02 -0.54
C THR A 236 19.97 4.89 -1.52
N THR A 237 20.36 4.94 -2.80
CA THR A 237 19.57 5.58 -3.86
C THR A 237 18.58 4.60 -4.47
N VAL A 238 17.29 4.81 -4.24
CA VAL A 238 16.20 3.87 -4.59
C VAL A 238 15.00 4.58 -5.23
N PRO A 239 14.16 3.89 -6.02
CA PRO A 239 12.98 4.51 -6.61
C PRO A 239 11.98 4.99 -5.55
N TYR A 240 11.16 5.98 -5.89
CA TYR A 240 10.22 6.64 -4.96
C TYR A 240 9.36 5.69 -4.10
N TYR A 241 8.90 4.56 -4.64
CA TYR A 241 8.09 3.60 -3.88
C TYR A 241 8.92 2.81 -2.87
N ALA A 242 10.19 2.54 -3.16
CA ALA A 242 11.13 1.93 -2.23
C ALA A 242 11.50 2.93 -1.13
N ALA A 243 11.75 4.19 -1.49
CA ALA A 243 11.96 5.28 -0.54
C ALA A 243 10.73 5.46 0.38
N ALA A 244 9.51 5.42 -0.18
CA ALA A 244 8.27 5.48 0.58
C ALA A 244 8.10 4.27 1.52
N ALA A 245 8.40 3.05 1.04
CA ALA A 245 8.37 1.85 1.88
C ALA A 245 9.36 1.93 3.06
N ALA A 246 10.57 2.45 2.81
CA ALA A 246 11.55 2.73 3.84
C ALA A 246 11.05 3.80 4.83
N GLY A 247 10.49 4.91 4.34
CA GLY A 247 9.86 5.96 5.14
C GLY A 247 8.74 5.46 6.04
N LEU A 248 7.90 4.55 5.56
CA LEU A 248 6.86 3.89 6.37
C LEU A 248 7.47 3.05 7.51
N LYS A 249 8.55 2.31 7.24
CA LYS A 249 9.27 1.54 8.27
C LYS A 249 9.94 2.49 9.28
N MET A 250 10.62 3.52 8.80
CA MET A 250 11.26 4.56 9.61
C MET A 250 10.27 5.20 10.58
N SER A 251 9.09 5.55 10.07
CA SER A 251 8.03 6.22 10.82
C SER A 251 7.21 5.26 11.68
N GLY A 252 7.57 3.98 11.76
CA GLY A 252 6.96 3.01 12.66
C GLY A 252 5.57 2.53 12.24
N TYR A 253 5.27 2.44 10.93
CA TYR A 253 4.01 1.87 10.44
C TYR A 253 3.82 0.41 10.86
N ALA A 254 4.89 -0.40 10.81
CA ALA A 254 4.87 -1.80 11.20
C ALA A 254 6.07 -2.18 12.07
N THR A 255 5.83 -3.11 12.99
CA THR A 255 6.88 -3.67 13.86
C THR A 255 7.84 -4.57 13.09
N SER A 256 7.36 -5.28 12.05
CA SER A 256 8.16 -6.19 11.23
C SER A 256 9.45 -5.53 10.72
N ALA A 257 10.61 -6.14 10.98
CA ALA A 257 11.92 -5.64 10.54
C ALA A 257 12.01 -5.54 9.00
N THR A 258 11.35 -6.44 8.29
CA THR A 258 11.38 -6.55 6.83
C THR A 258 10.18 -5.94 6.11
N TYR A 259 9.39 -5.11 6.81
CA TYR A 259 8.16 -4.51 6.24
C TYR A 259 8.41 -3.78 4.91
N HIS A 260 9.41 -2.89 4.88
CA HIS A 260 9.80 -2.15 3.68
C HIS A 260 10.22 -3.08 2.52
N LYS A 261 10.98 -4.15 2.82
CA LYS A 261 11.38 -5.17 1.83
C LYS A 261 10.17 -5.92 1.27
N LYS A 262 9.15 -6.20 2.09
CA LYS A 262 7.91 -6.85 1.65
C LYS A 262 7.08 -5.96 0.73
N LEU A 263 6.94 -4.66 1.06
CA LEU A 263 6.25 -3.71 0.19
C LEU A 263 6.98 -3.56 -1.14
N PHE A 264 8.29 -3.32 -1.10
CA PHE A 264 9.13 -3.25 -2.30
C PHE A 264 8.96 -4.51 -3.17
N TYR A 265 9.06 -5.70 -2.56
CA TYR A 265 8.87 -6.97 -3.26
C TYR A 265 7.50 -7.06 -3.94
N LEU A 266 6.41 -6.68 -3.27
CA LEU A 266 5.07 -6.69 -3.88
C LEU A 266 4.97 -5.71 -5.06
N ILE A 267 5.48 -4.50 -4.89
CA ILE A 267 5.41 -3.45 -5.93
C ILE A 267 6.18 -3.89 -7.18
N GLU A 268 7.38 -4.44 -7.02
CA GLU A 268 8.20 -4.94 -8.13
C GLU A 268 7.62 -6.21 -8.79
N THR A 269 7.25 -7.19 -7.97
CA THR A 269 6.77 -8.49 -8.45
C THR A 269 5.53 -8.32 -9.33
N TYR A 270 4.60 -7.47 -8.89
CA TYR A 270 3.33 -7.22 -9.58
C TYR A 270 3.33 -5.93 -10.42
N GLU A 271 4.48 -5.26 -10.57
CA GLU A 271 4.66 -4.05 -11.40
C GLU A 271 3.66 -2.94 -11.07
N LEU A 272 3.34 -2.76 -9.78
CA LEU A 272 2.30 -1.83 -9.33
C LEU A 272 2.65 -0.37 -9.61
N TRP A 273 3.95 -0.06 -9.72
CA TRP A 273 4.46 1.27 -10.05
C TRP A 273 3.96 1.78 -11.42
N ARG A 274 3.53 0.88 -12.33
CA ARG A 274 2.94 1.26 -13.62
C ARG A 274 1.69 2.12 -13.44
N PHE A 275 0.83 1.79 -12.48
CA PHE A 275 -0.37 2.58 -12.18
C PHE A 275 -0.03 4.03 -11.85
N ASP A 276 1.02 4.23 -11.06
CA ASP A 276 1.44 5.57 -10.64
C ASP A 276 1.95 6.38 -11.82
N LEU A 277 2.81 5.77 -12.66
CA LEU A 277 3.37 6.43 -13.85
C LEU A 277 2.30 6.71 -14.90
N ASP A 278 1.37 5.78 -15.13
CA ASP A 278 0.26 5.94 -16.06
C ASP A 278 -0.62 7.13 -15.65
N LEU A 279 -0.91 7.27 -14.36
CA LEU A 279 -1.69 8.39 -13.85
C LEU A 279 -0.93 9.72 -14.01
N ILE A 280 0.35 9.78 -13.65
CA ILE A 280 1.16 11.00 -13.82
C ILE A 280 1.25 11.40 -15.30
N LYS A 281 1.47 10.45 -16.20
CA LYS A 281 1.49 10.70 -17.64
C LYS A 281 0.14 11.25 -18.15
N ALA A 282 -0.97 10.67 -17.68
CA ALA A 282 -2.31 11.14 -18.06
C ALA A 282 -2.62 12.54 -17.50
N LEU A 283 -2.12 12.89 -16.31
CA LEU A 283 -2.27 14.23 -15.73
C LEU A 283 -1.42 15.27 -16.46
N ASN A 284 -0.18 14.93 -16.81
CA ASN A 284 0.74 15.84 -17.51
C ASN A 284 0.38 16.04 -18.98
N GLY A 285 -0.16 15.01 -19.65
CA GLY A 285 -0.56 15.09 -21.06
C GLY A 285 -1.89 15.81 -21.32
N ASN A 286 -2.60 16.22 -20.26
CA ASN A 286 -3.83 17.03 -20.33
C ASN A 286 -3.59 18.49 -19.89
N GLY A 287 -2.34 18.88 -19.67
CA GLY A 287 -1.91 20.24 -19.29
C GLY A 287 -1.34 21.02 -20.46
#